data_AF-A0AA51YJE0-F1
#
_entry.id   AF-A0AA51YJE0-F1
#
_cell.length_a   1.000
_cell.length_b   1.000
_cell.length_c   1.000
_cell.angle_alpha   90.00
_cell.angle_beta   90.00
_cell.angle_gamma   90.00
#
_symmetry.space_group_name_H-M   'P 1'
#
loop_
_entity.id
_entity.type
_entity.pdbx_description
1 polymer ?
#
loop_
_entity_poly.entity_id
_entity_poly.type
_entity_poly.pdbx_seq_one_letter_code
_entity_poly.pdbx_strand_id
1 'polypeptide(L)'
;MPLMSIIGCTEFEKEIVELLAEDKMIDHLLVVNGSKSLGLISSLKKMGLVPDVLSPERIPSGLKKSKGFNVLVTLQDVNVYQSPKHMKREIYEKIKFYGLVSNGILIIHSSCGSMFDNALLDFSNSRFLLELLSSENEDNIGDKTGEGFSDNKDIHTEIIEQYRSSYNKLKEQILS
;
A
#
# COMPACT_ATOMS: atom_id res chain seq x y z
N MET A 1 -9.41 12.23 12.40
CA MET A 1 -9.21 11.98 10.96
C MET A 1 -8.87 10.53 10.80
N PRO A 2 -9.81 9.69 10.35
CA PRO A 2 -9.51 8.35 9.87
C PRO A 2 -8.58 8.40 8.64
N LEU A 3 -7.34 7.95 8.79
CA LEU A 3 -6.35 7.88 7.71
C LEU A 3 -5.76 6.48 7.61
N MET A 4 -5.88 5.89 6.43
CA MET A 4 -5.13 4.69 6.03
C MET A 4 -3.93 5.11 5.17
N SER A 5 -2.74 4.61 5.49
CA SER A 5 -1.58 4.71 4.60
C SER A 5 -1.31 3.39 3.91
N ILE A 6 -1.17 3.40 2.59
CA ILE A 6 -0.80 2.25 1.77
C ILE A 6 0.66 2.41 1.35
N ILE A 7 1.49 1.43 1.73
CA ILE A 7 2.88 1.29 1.26
C ILE A 7 2.88 0.13 0.25
N GLY A 8 2.91 0.46 -1.03
CA GLY A 8 2.80 -0.52 -2.11
C GLY A 8 4.05 -0.58 -2.99
N CYS A 9 4.25 -1.72 -3.66
CA CYS A 9 5.24 -1.84 -4.74
C CYS A 9 4.64 -1.44 -6.09
N THR A 10 5.47 -0.92 -6.99
CA THR A 10 5.04 -0.50 -8.34
C THR A 10 4.42 -1.60 -9.17
N GLU A 11 4.76 -2.87 -8.91
CA GLU A 11 4.18 -4.03 -9.58
C GLU A 11 2.69 -4.23 -9.26
N PHE A 12 2.19 -3.68 -8.14
CA PHE A 12 0.77 -3.73 -7.77
C PHE A 12 0.01 -2.43 -8.03
N GLU A 13 0.56 -1.55 -8.87
CA GLU A 13 -0.10 -0.28 -9.17
C GLU A 13 -1.54 -0.49 -9.67
N LYS A 14 -1.75 -1.51 -10.50
CA LYS A 14 -3.07 -1.79 -11.10
C LYS A 14 -4.08 -2.24 -10.05
N GLU A 15 -3.71 -3.17 -9.19
CA GLU A 15 -4.54 -3.71 -8.12
C GLU A 15 -4.88 -2.63 -7.09
N ILE A 16 -3.90 -1.78 -6.75
CA ILE A 16 -4.13 -0.62 -5.87
C ILE A 16 -5.11 0.36 -6.51
N VAL A 17 -4.96 0.67 -7.79
CA VAL A 17 -5.88 1.57 -8.50
C VAL A 17 -7.30 1.02 -8.55
N GLU A 18 -7.44 -0.28 -8.85
CA GLU A 18 -8.74 -0.97 -8.92
C GLU A 18 -9.43 -0.96 -7.54
N LEU A 19 -8.70 -1.33 -6.48
CA LEU A 19 -9.18 -1.30 -5.10
C LEU A 19 -9.69 0.10 -4.69
N LEU A 20 -8.93 1.14 -4.99
CA LEU A 20 -9.28 2.52 -4.61
C LEU A 20 -10.43 3.08 -5.46
N ALA A 21 -10.56 2.66 -6.72
CA ALA A 21 -11.64 3.11 -7.61
C ALA A 21 -13.01 2.54 -7.19
N GLU A 22 -13.03 1.37 -6.58
CA GLU A 22 -14.22 0.73 -6.05
C GLU A 22 -14.72 1.40 -4.76
N ASP A 23 -13.82 1.93 -3.93
CA ASP A 23 -14.20 2.49 -2.63
C ASP A 23 -14.79 3.91 -2.73
N LYS A 24 -16.11 3.99 -2.58
CA LYS A 24 -16.86 5.27 -2.60
C LYS A 24 -16.84 6.03 -1.27
N MET A 25 -16.21 5.49 -0.23
CA MET A 25 -16.09 6.15 1.08
C MET A 25 -14.83 7.01 1.20
N ILE A 26 -13.92 6.98 0.21
CA ILE A 26 -12.71 7.80 0.24
C ILE A 26 -13.09 9.27 0.04
N ASP A 27 -12.96 10.07 1.09
CA ASP A 27 -13.17 11.51 1.05
C ASP A 27 -11.97 12.25 0.44
N HIS A 28 -10.75 11.81 0.78
CA HIS A 28 -9.52 12.36 0.22
C HIS A 28 -8.54 11.24 -0.12
N LEU A 29 -8.10 11.24 -1.37
CA LEU A 29 -7.03 10.37 -1.86
C LEU A 29 -5.76 11.18 -2.05
N LEU A 30 -4.67 10.73 -1.44
CA LEU A 30 -3.38 11.42 -1.46
C LEU A 30 -2.34 10.49 -2.06
N VAL A 31 -1.46 11.05 -2.88
CA VAL A 31 -0.32 10.33 -3.42
C VAL A 31 0.95 11.06 -3.04
N VAL A 32 1.86 10.37 -2.37
CA VAL A 32 3.19 10.92 -2.07
C VAL A 32 4.02 10.92 -3.35
N ASN A 33 4.52 12.09 -3.70
CA ASN A 33 5.32 12.31 -4.89
C ASN A 33 6.67 11.59 -4.76
N GLY A 34 7.03 10.83 -5.79
CA GLY A 34 8.27 10.09 -5.85
C GLY A 34 8.61 9.75 -7.30
N SER A 35 9.71 9.04 -7.53
CA SER A 35 10.14 8.67 -8.89
C SER A 35 9.10 7.86 -9.68
N LYS A 36 8.12 7.26 -9.01
CA LYS A 36 7.11 6.37 -9.59
C LYS A 36 5.66 6.82 -9.33
N SER A 37 5.44 7.99 -8.76
CA SER A 37 4.09 8.50 -8.49
C SER A 37 3.33 8.87 -9.77
N LEU A 38 4.04 9.25 -10.85
CA LEU A 38 3.41 9.70 -12.10
C LEU A 38 2.55 8.62 -12.78
N GLY A 39 3.02 7.36 -12.77
CA GLY A 39 2.26 6.21 -13.28
C GLY A 39 0.94 6.07 -12.53
N LEU A 40 1.03 5.90 -11.20
CA LEU A 40 -0.11 5.82 -10.31
C LEU A 40 -1.09 6.98 -10.47
N ILE A 41 -0.61 8.23 -10.47
CA ILE A 41 -1.48 9.41 -10.62
C ILE A 41 -2.24 9.37 -11.96
N SER A 42 -1.56 8.98 -13.04
CA SER A 42 -2.20 8.84 -14.36
C SER A 42 -3.25 7.72 -14.34
N SER A 43 -2.93 6.56 -13.75
CA SER A 43 -3.83 5.41 -13.64
C SER A 43 -5.08 5.73 -12.81
N LEU A 44 -4.91 6.40 -11.66
CA LEU A 44 -6.03 6.88 -10.83
C LEU A 44 -6.94 7.85 -11.59
N LYS A 45 -6.36 8.82 -12.31
CA LYS A 45 -7.14 9.79 -13.11
C LYS A 45 -7.94 9.13 -14.22
N LYS A 46 -7.40 8.09 -14.87
CA LYS A 46 -8.14 7.32 -15.88
C LYS A 46 -9.36 6.61 -15.31
N MET A 47 -9.32 6.25 -14.02
CA MET A 47 -10.46 5.67 -13.29
C MET A 47 -11.39 6.74 -12.67
N GLY A 48 -11.17 8.03 -12.97
CA GLY A 48 -11.98 9.13 -12.45
C GLY A 48 -11.62 9.59 -11.03
N LEU A 49 -10.53 9.06 -10.45
CA LEU A 49 -10.02 9.51 -9.15
C LEU A 49 -9.04 10.68 -9.35
N VAL A 50 -9.19 11.74 -8.56
CA VAL A 50 -8.31 12.92 -8.62
C VAL A 50 -7.53 13.02 -7.32
N PRO A 51 -6.31 12.43 -7.25
CA PRO A 51 -5.52 12.45 -6.02
C PRO A 51 -4.84 13.81 -5.79
N ASP A 52 -4.76 14.20 -4.53
CA ASP A 52 -3.89 15.30 -4.07
C ASP A 52 -2.44 14.80 -3.98
N VAL A 53 -1.53 15.48 -4.68
CA VAL A 53 -0.12 15.07 -4.73
C VAL A 53 0.66 15.79 -3.64
N LEU A 54 1.34 15.02 -2.79
CA LEU A 54 2.08 15.53 -1.63
C LEU A 54 3.58 15.41 -1.82
N SER A 55 4.36 16.35 -1.28
CA SER A 55 5.80 16.14 -1.13
C SER A 55 6.07 15.15 0.01
N PRO A 56 7.08 14.25 -0.10
CA PRO A 56 7.43 13.27 0.93
C PRO A 56 7.64 13.85 2.33
N GLU A 57 8.08 15.10 2.38
CA GLU A 57 8.45 15.81 3.60
C GLU A 57 7.25 16.38 4.38
N ARG A 58 6.03 16.35 3.80
CA ARG A 58 4.87 17.03 4.38
C ARG A 58 3.59 16.23 4.21
N ILE A 59 3.03 15.83 5.35
CA ILE A 59 1.62 15.45 5.43
C ILE A 59 0.82 16.75 5.60
N PRO A 60 -0.13 17.06 4.70
CA PRO A 60 -0.78 18.35 4.67
C PRO A 60 -1.58 18.58 5.96
N SER A 61 -1.47 19.79 6.50
CA SER A 61 -2.17 20.21 7.72
C SER A 61 -3.70 20.15 7.60
N GLY A 62 -4.24 20.21 6.38
CA GLY A 62 -5.67 20.06 6.08
C GLY A 62 -6.22 18.66 6.38
N LEU A 63 -5.40 17.62 6.23
CA LEU A 63 -5.81 16.25 6.50
C LEU A 63 -6.34 16.12 7.93
N LYS A 64 -5.58 16.67 8.90
CA LYS A 64 -5.91 16.59 10.34
C LYS A 64 -7.31 17.12 10.70
N LYS A 65 -7.95 17.91 9.82
CA LYS A 65 -9.30 18.47 10.02
C LYS A 65 -10.41 17.66 9.34
N SER A 66 -10.08 16.74 8.44
CA SER A 66 -11.04 15.84 7.80
C SER A 66 -11.63 14.87 8.83
N LYS A 67 -12.96 14.76 8.83
CA LYS A 67 -13.71 13.75 9.59
C LYS A 67 -13.96 12.47 8.79
N GLY A 68 -13.79 12.56 7.48
CA GLY A 68 -14.02 11.51 6.50
C GLY A 68 -12.92 10.44 6.47
N PHE A 69 -13.11 9.37 5.71
CA PHE A 69 -12.11 8.35 5.49
C PHE A 69 -11.11 8.80 4.42
N ASN A 70 -9.83 8.84 4.76
CA ASN A 70 -8.77 9.35 3.88
C ASN A 70 -7.76 8.24 3.61
N VAL A 71 -7.21 8.24 2.40
CA VAL A 71 -6.17 7.28 1.99
C VAL A 71 -4.95 8.02 1.49
N LEU A 72 -3.77 7.63 1.99
CA LEU A 72 -2.47 8.07 1.50
C LEU A 72 -1.76 6.90 0.84
N VAL A 73 -1.29 7.06 -0.39
CA VAL A 73 -0.60 6.00 -1.13
C VAL A 73 0.84 6.42 -1.41
N THR A 74 1.77 5.51 -1.12
CA THR A 74 3.18 5.62 -1.51
C THR A 74 3.58 4.36 -2.26
N LEU A 75 4.01 4.53 -3.52
CA LEU A 75 4.64 3.45 -4.28
C LEU A 75 6.16 3.48 -4.17
N GLN A 76 6.74 2.30 -4.15
CA GLN A 76 8.18 2.10 -4.17
C GLN A 76 8.57 1.07 -5.24
N ASP A 77 9.73 1.26 -5.84
CA ASP A 77 10.28 0.34 -6.82
C ASP A 77 11.25 -0.60 -6.10
N VAL A 78 10.96 -1.89 -6.12
CA VAL A 78 11.76 -2.93 -5.44
C VAL A 78 13.19 -2.96 -5.98
N ASN A 79 13.40 -2.56 -7.24
CA ASN A 79 14.73 -2.52 -7.88
C ASN A 79 15.64 -1.41 -7.32
N VAL A 80 15.13 -0.52 -6.48
CA VAL A 80 15.91 0.55 -5.85
C VAL A 80 16.68 0.03 -4.62
N TYR A 81 16.32 -1.15 -4.11
CA TYR A 81 16.95 -1.69 -2.92
C TYR A 81 18.26 -2.40 -3.25
N GLN A 82 19.34 -1.96 -2.59
CA GLN A 82 20.68 -2.55 -2.76
C GLN A 82 20.83 -3.92 -2.10
N SER A 83 19.96 -4.26 -1.15
CA SER A 83 19.93 -5.55 -0.45
C SER A 83 18.60 -5.74 0.30
N PRO A 84 18.24 -6.97 0.71
CA PRO A 84 17.06 -7.20 1.53
C PRO A 84 17.07 -6.48 2.89
N LYS A 85 18.26 -6.32 3.50
CA LYS A 85 18.44 -5.53 4.73
C LYS A 85 18.15 -4.05 4.50
N HIS A 86 18.61 -3.51 3.37
CA HIS A 86 18.34 -2.13 2.98
C HIS A 86 16.83 -1.92 2.80
N MET A 87 16.17 -2.79 2.04
CA MET A 87 14.72 -2.77 1.84
C MET A 87 13.94 -2.80 3.16
N LYS A 88 14.28 -3.73 4.07
CA LYS A 88 13.63 -3.82 5.38
C LYS A 88 13.76 -2.51 6.18
N ARG A 89 14.95 -1.91 6.19
CA ARG A 89 15.18 -0.62 6.88
C ARG A 89 14.30 0.48 6.30
N GLU A 90 14.30 0.65 4.98
CA GLU A 90 13.51 1.70 4.31
C GLU A 90 12.01 1.53 4.57
N ILE A 91 11.49 0.30 4.54
CA ILE A 91 10.08 0.03 4.85
C ILE A 91 9.79 0.32 6.32
N TYR A 92 10.66 -0.08 7.26
CA TYR A 92 10.48 0.21 8.69
C TYR A 92 10.49 1.71 8.98
N GLU A 93 11.33 2.49 8.29
CA GLU A 93 11.35 3.94 8.40
C GLU A 93 10.05 4.56 7.90
N LYS A 94 9.50 4.07 6.78
CA LYS A 94 8.18 4.48 6.30
C LYS A 94 7.04 4.10 7.25
N ILE A 95 7.05 2.88 7.80
CA ILE A 95 6.07 2.46 8.81
C ILE A 95 6.10 3.41 10.01
N LYS A 96 7.30 3.72 10.52
CA LYS A 96 7.45 4.68 11.63
C LYS A 96 6.93 6.06 11.26
N PHE A 97 7.29 6.56 10.09
CA PHE A 97 6.87 7.89 9.63
C PHE A 97 5.34 7.98 9.46
N TYR A 98 4.74 7.06 8.71
CA TYR A 98 3.29 7.06 8.47
C TYR A 98 2.49 6.67 9.71
N GLY A 99 3.05 5.87 10.61
CA GLY A 99 2.43 5.49 11.88
C GLY A 99 2.27 6.66 12.85
N LEU A 100 3.00 7.76 12.66
CA LEU A 100 2.80 8.99 13.44
C LEU A 100 1.55 9.77 13.02
N VAL A 101 1.00 9.50 11.83
CA VAL A 101 -0.09 10.29 11.25
C VAL A 101 -1.31 9.50 10.83
N SER A 102 -1.18 8.18 10.70
CA SER A 102 -2.22 7.28 10.21
C SER A 102 -2.81 6.46 11.34
N ASN A 103 -4.07 6.07 11.19
CA ASN A 103 -4.74 5.13 12.07
C ASN A 103 -4.36 3.69 11.72
N GLY A 104 -4.09 3.42 10.45
CA GLY A 104 -3.61 2.14 10.01
C GLY A 104 -2.71 2.23 8.78
N ILE A 105 -1.87 1.22 8.63
CA ILE A 105 -0.95 1.05 7.51
C ILE A 105 -1.22 -0.31 6.86
N LEU A 106 -1.46 -0.29 5.55
CA LEU A 106 -1.55 -1.47 4.72
C LEU A 106 -0.27 -1.59 3.88
N ILE A 107 0.43 -2.72 3.98
CA ILE A 107 1.60 -3.01 3.16
C ILE A 107 1.22 -4.01 2.07
N ILE A 108 1.48 -3.66 0.81
CA ILE A 108 1.23 -4.50 -0.37
C ILE A 108 2.57 -4.75 -1.07
N HIS A 109 3.07 -5.98 -1.04
CA HIS A 109 4.41 -6.34 -1.53
C HIS A 109 4.45 -7.75 -2.15
N SER A 110 5.25 -7.96 -3.20
CA SER A 110 5.46 -9.28 -3.82
C SER A 110 6.71 -9.89 -3.20
N SER A 111 6.66 -11.19 -2.90
CA SER A 111 7.83 -12.03 -2.63
C SER A 111 8.79 -11.65 -1.49
N CYS A 112 8.39 -10.81 -0.52
CA CYS A 112 9.16 -10.66 0.72
C CYS A 112 8.80 -11.73 1.74
N GLY A 113 8.92 -13.01 1.34
CA GLY A 113 8.67 -14.17 2.19
C GLY A 113 9.25 -13.97 3.58
N SER A 114 8.43 -14.11 4.62
CA SER A 114 8.74 -13.92 6.05
C SER A 114 9.49 -12.66 6.52
N MET A 115 9.99 -11.80 5.63
CA MET A 115 10.90 -10.69 5.97
C MET A 115 10.20 -9.62 6.81
N PHE A 116 8.88 -9.50 6.62
CA PHE A 116 8.00 -8.56 7.31
C PHE A 116 7.05 -9.24 8.30
N ASP A 117 7.09 -10.56 8.48
CA ASP A 117 6.29 -11.24 9.51
C ASP A 117 6.61 -10.68 10.90
N ASN A 118 7.89 -10.41 11.14
CA ASN A 118 8.35 -9.74 12.36
C ASN A 118 7.90 -8.29 12.46
N ALA A 119 7.51 -7.62 11.37
CA ALA A 119 7.00 -6.24 11.45
C ALA A 119 5.67 -6.19 12.21
N LEU A 120 4.78 -7.17 12.02
CA LEU A 120 3.54 -7.24 12.79
C LEU A 120 3.82 -7.36 14.29
N LEU A 121 4.83 -8.16 14.67
CA LEU A 121 5.28 -8.28 16.06
C LEU A 121 5.97 -7.00 16.56
N ASP A 122 6.91 -6.44 15.79
CA ASP A 122 7.71 -5.26 16.14
C ASP A 122 6.85 -4.01 16.33
N PHE A 123 5.71 -3.92 15.63
CA PHE A 123 4.76 -2.82 15.72
C PHE A 123 3.47 -3.15 16.47
N SER A 124 3.35 -4.34 17.09
CA SER A 124 2.14 -4.79 17.81
C SER A 124 1.65 -3.85 18.92
N ASN A 125 2.58 -3.13 19.57
CA ASN A 125 2.27 -2.16 20.63
C ASN A 125 2.14 -0.71 20.12
N SER A 126 2.03 -0.52 18.81
CA SER A 126 1.92 0.82 18.21
C SER A 126 0.51 1.39 18.37
N ARG A 127 0.39 2.72 18.27
CA ARG A 127 -0.91 3.41 18.28
C ARG A 127 -1.64 3.37 16.93
N PHE A 128 -1.09 2.66 15.96
CA PHE A 128 -1.65 2.47 14.62
C PHE A 128 -1.76 0.98 14.34
N LEU A 129 -2.72 0.62 13.50
CA LEU A 129 -2.94 -0.73 13.01
C LEU A 129 -1.97 -1.04 11.87
N LEU A 130 -1.42 -2.25 11.83
CA LEU A 130 -0.56 -2.68 10.74
C LEU A 130 -1.13 -3.97 10.15
N GLU A 131 -1.47 -3.92 8.86
CA GLU A 131 -1.87 -5.09 8.09
C GLU A 131 -0.85 -5.30 6.97
N LEU A 132 -0.36 -6.54 6.84
CA LEU A 132 0.60 -6.94 5.84
C LEU A 132 -0.07 -7.95 4.90
N LEU A 133 0.01 -7.69 3.60
CA LEU A 133 -0.34 -8.66 2.56
C LEU A 133 0.94 -9.19 1.93
N SER A 134 1.29 -10.42 2.30
CA SER A 134 2.30 -11.24 1.61
C SER A 134 1.54 -12.23 0.74
N SER A 135 1.86 -12.32 -0.55
CA SER A 135 1.35 -13.42 -1.37
C SER A 135 2.01 -14.71 -0.87
N GLU A 136 1.30 -15.52 -0.09
CA GLU A 136 1.82 -16.78 0.47
C GLU A 136 1.85 -17.94 -0.54
N ASN A 137 1.57 -17.69 -1.83
CA ASN A 137 1.54 -18.74 -2.85
C ASN A 137 2.93 -19.04 -3.44
N GLU A 138 3.97 -19.14 -2.59
CA GLU A 138 5.36 -19.43 -3.00
C GLU A 138 5.70 -20.93 -3.13
N ASP A 139 4.79 -21.86 -2.84
CA ASP A 139 5.09 -23.29 -2.98
C ASP A 139 4.95 -23.85 -4.42
N ASN A 140 4.61 -23.03 -5.43
CA ASN A 140 4.53 -23.48 -6.83
C ASN A 140 5.07 -22.52 -7.90
N ILE A 141 5.73 -21.42 -7.52
CA ILE A 141 6.40 -20.52 -8.48
C ILE A 141 7.90 -20.46 -8.13
N GLY A 142 8.48 -21.63 -7.88
CA GLY A 142 9.91 -21.81 -8.03
C GLY A 142 10.24 -21.67 -9.51
N ASP A 143 11.06 -20.66 -9.83
CA ASP A 143 11.84 -20.58 -11.06
C ASP A 143 11.12 -20.08 -12.33
N LYS A 144 10.69 -18.80 -12.33
CA LYS A 144 10.73 -17.98 -13.56
C LYS A 144 11.21 -16.57 -13.28
N THR A 145 12.53 -16.45 -13.28
CA THR A 145 13.24 -15.21 -13.52
C THR A 145 12.71 -14.58 -14.82
N GLY A 146 12.12 -13.39 -14.71
CA GLY A 146 11.95 -12.44 -15.82
C GLY A 146 11.22 -12.96 -17.06
N GLU A 147 9.89 -13.03 -17.03
CA GLU A 147 9.04 -12.93 -18.22
C GLU A 147 7.64 -12.54 -17.76
N GLY A 148 7.01 -11.60 -18.48
CA GLY A 148 5.86 -10.83 -18.03
C GLY A 148 4.72 -11.64 -17.39
N PHE A 149 4.03 -11.01 -16.43
CA PHE A 149 2.73 -11.43 -15.92
C PHE A 149 1.78 -11.68 -17.11
N SER A 150 1.77 -12.92 -17.59
CA SER A 150 0.86 -13.38 -18.62
C SER A 150 -0.56 -13.39 -18.04
N ASP A 151 -1.49 -12.87 -18.82
CA ASP A 151 -2.93 -12.68 -18.55
C ASP A 151 -3.67 -13.97 -18.09
N ASN A 152 -3.35 -14.50 -16.92
CA ASN A 152 -4.18 -15.49 -16.23
C ASN A 152 -5.18 -14.74 -15.35
N LYS A 153 -6.31 -14.40 -15.96
CA LYS A 153 -7.41 -13.64 -15.33
C LYS A 153 -7.83 -14.22 -13.97
N ASP A 154 -7.75 -15.53 -13.81
CA ASP A 154 -8.13 -16.22 -12.57
C ASP A 154 -7.18 -15.92 -11.39
N ILE A 155 -5.86 -15.87 -11.64
CA ILE A 155 -4.86 -15.58 -10.60
C ILE A 155 -4.95 -14.10 -10.16
N HIS A 156 -5.11 -13.19 -11.12
CA HIS A 156 -5.30 -11.78 -10.81
C HIS A 156 -6.58 -11.54 -10.01
N THR A 157 -7.66 -12.29 -10.30
CA THR A 157 -8.93 -12.19 -9.56
C THR A 157 -8.75 -12.68 -8.12
N GLU A 158 -8.02 -13.76 -7.89
CA GLU A 158 -7.79 -14.27 -6.53
C GLU A 158 -6.94 -13.31 -5.69
N ILE A 159 -5.88 -12.75 -6.27
CA ILE A 159 -5.00 -11.78 -5.58
C ILE A 159 -5.78 -10.51 -5.20
N ILE A 160 -6.60 -9.98 -6.09
CA ILE A 160 -7.34 -8.75 -5.80
C ILE A 160 -8.42 -8.95 -4.73
N GLU A 161 -9.06 -10.13 -4.65
CA GLU A 161 -9.99 -10.44 -3.55
C GLU A 161 -9.29 -10.47 -2.19
N GLN A 162 -8.08 -11.03 -2.12
CA GLN A 162 -7.28 -11.01 -0.89
C GLN A 162 -6.95 -9.56 -0.49
N TYR A 163 -6.56 -8.73 -1.45
CA TYR A 163 -6.24 -7.32 -1.20
C TYR A 163 -7.47 -6.55 -0.73
N ARG A 164 -8.61 -6.80 -1.35
CA ARG A 164 -9.90 -6.22 -0.98
C ARG A 164 -10.31 -6.60 0.44
N SER A 165 -10.14 -7.87 0.81
CA SER A 165 -10.45 -8.36 2.16
C SER A 165 -9.63 -7.65 3.24
N SER A 166 -8.30 -7.62 3.11
CA SER A 166 -7.43 -6.95 4.09
C SER A 166 -7.61 -5.43 4.11
N TYR A 167 -7.84 -4.80 2.96
CA TYR A 167 -8.17 -3.38 2.89
C TYR A 167 -9.46 -3.06 3.64
N ASN A 168 -10.53 -3.80 3.39
CA ASN A 168 -11.82 -3.57 4.06
C ASN A 168 -11.74 -3.85 5.56
N LYS A 169 -11.08 -4.93 5.97
CA LYS A 169 -10.83 -5.25 7.37
C LYS A 169 -10.11 -4.10 8.09
N LEU A 170 -9.00 -3.59 7.51
CA LEU A 170 -8.26 -2.48 8.11
C LEU A 170 -9.09 -1.19 8.13
N LYS A 171 -9.84 -0.91 7.07
CA LYS A 171 -10.74 0.24 6.98
C LYS A 171 -11.82 0.20 8.06
N GLU A 172 -12.46 -0.94 8.28
CA GLU A 172 -13.47 -1.12 9.34
C GLU A 172 -12.87 -0.84 10.72
N GLN A 173 -11.67 -1.35 11.00
CA GLN A 173 -10.98 -1.09 12.27
C GLN A 173 -10.55 0.38 12.45
N ILE A 174 -10.24 1.09 11.35
CA ILE A 174 -9.92 2.53 11.38
C ILE A 174 -11.18 3.37 11.66
N LEU A 175 -12.35 2.89 11.24
CA LEU A 175 -13.63 3.60 11.34
C LEU A 175 -14.45 3.24 12.58
N SER A 176 -14.10 2.18 13.32
CA SER A 176 -14.71 1.79 14.60
C SER A 176 -14.29 2.71 15.74
#